data_AF-A0A6S6QZY2-F1
#
_entry.id   AF-A0A6S6QZY2-F1
#
_cell.length_a   1.000
_cell.length_b   1.000
_cell.length_c   1.000
_cell.angle_alpha   90.00
_cell.angle_beta   90.00
_cell.angle_gamma   90.00
#
_symmetry.space_group_name_H-M   'P 1'
#
loop_
_entity.id
_entity.type
_entity.pdbx_description
1 polymer ?
#
loop_
_entity_poly.entity_id
_entity_poly.type
_entity_poly.pdbx_seq_one_letter_code
_entity_poly.pdbx_strand_id
1 'polypeptide(L)'
;MIYASKGRRWEQNMIQLSQLKLKIDHTEEELKALIAKQLKLPLSQITDYKIVKKSIDARKKKELSYVYNVEVTIQGEDKLKKRIHSPGIIFGERPTYQFIPEGRKELLNRPVIVGCGPAGLFCGLMLARNGYRPLLIERGDEVDKRVKAVEGFWSSNELDTESNVQFGEGGAGTFSDGKLNTLVKDAAGRNRKVLEVFTEHGAPEEILYFNKPHIGTDRLREVVKGIREEIIALGGEVRFRTCLTDIQLEQGRVTGIELNHKEQINCQVLVLAIGHSARDTFRLFHDRGLKLTPKSFAIGVRVEHPQELVSKNQYGELFHKLPAADYKLAYNSSTGRSVYSFCMCPGGFVVNSSSELGGIAVNGMSNHARDERNANSALIVTVTPKDFPIMEPGMEALAGVEFQRIWEKKAYRAGRGLVPVQLYGDLCNNRESATIGHIIPNLKGKYTLANLNECLPDYVTETLIEGIKTFDRIIPGYADEEAVLSGVETRTSSPLRIERNDHFEADITGIYPCGEGAGYAGGITSAAMDGIKVFEAIGSTFSNKGICI
;
A
#
# COMPACT_ATOMS: atom_id res chain seq x y z
N MET A 1 13.74 17.62 31.15
CA MET A 1 14.76 18.54 30.59
C MET A 1 15.70 17.73 29.71
N ILE A 2 15.90 18.20 28.48
CA ILE A 2 16.96 17.86 27.52
C ILE A 2 17.09 16.36 27.16
N TYR A 3 16.22 15.90 26.26
CA TYR A 3 16.59 14.76 25.40
C TYR A 3 17.63 15.25 24.40
N ALA A 4 18.85 14.71 24.52
CA ALA A 4 19.98 15.07 23.69
C ALA A 4 19.73 14.66 22.23
N SER A 5 19.58 15.66 21.37
CA SER A 5 19.74 15.53 19.92
C SER A 5 21.20 15.16 19.60
N LYS A 6 21.49 13.89 19.35
CA LYS A 6 22.77 13.47 18.77
C LYS A 6 22.51 12.44 17.67
N GLY A 7 23.02 12.73 16.47
CA GLY A 7 22.95 11.84 15.32
C GLY A 7 22.12 12.32 14.13
N ARG A 8 21.95 13.63 13.91
CA ARG A 8 21.48 14.14 12.61
C ARG A 8 22.70 14.64 11.84
N ARG A 9 23.10 13.89 10.80
CA ARG A 9 24.00 14.41 9.78
C ARG A 9 23.14 15.04 8.70
N TRP A 10 23.48 16.27 8.37
CA TRP A 10 22.75 17.12 7.46
C TRP A 10 23.53 17.22 6.16
N GLU A 11 22.86 17.18 5.00
CA GLU A 11 23.51 17.61 3.76
C GLU A 11 23.76 19.12 3.88
N GLN A 12 25.03 19.52 3.78
CA GLN A 12 25.45 20.91 3.98
C GLN A 12 25.15 21.74 2.73
N ASN A 13 24.65 22.97 2.95
CA ASN A 13 24.53 24.07 1.98
C ASN A 13 23.54 23.83 0.82
N MET A 14 22.24 24.05 1.08
CA MET A 14 21.19 23.88 0.08
C MET A 14 20.11 24.96 0.20
N ILE A 15 19.71 25.51 -0.96
CA ILE A 15 18.65 26.50 -1.08
C ILE A 15 17.39 25.83 -1.61
N GLN A 16 16.34 25.81 -0.82
CA GLN A 16 15.04 25.32 -1.27
C GLN A 16 14.19 26.45 -1.83
N LEU A 17 13.73 26.30 -3.07
CA LEU A 17 12.70 27.14 -3.67
C LEU A 17 11.39 26.37 -3.75
N SER A 18 10.30 27.00 -3.35
CA SER A 18 8.96 26.42 -3.39
C SER A 18 8.02 27.20 -4.31
N GLN A 19 6.96 26.53 -4.77
CA GLN A 19 5.89 27.13 -5.57
C GLN A 19 6.34 27.70 -6.93
N LEU A 20 7.35 27.08 -7.55
CA LEU A 20 7.76 27.43 -8.91
C LEU A 20 6.73 26.88 -9.90
N LYS A 21 5.92 27.78 -10.49
CA LYS A 21 4.81 27.42 -11.36
C LYS A 21 5.13 27.67 -12.83
N LEU A 22 4.99 26.65 -13.67
CA LEU A 22 5.24 26.69 -15.12
C LEU A 22 4.12 25.98 -15.88
N LYS A 23 3.86 26.41 -17.12
CA LYS A 23 2.86 25.76 -17.99
C LYS A 23 3.27 24.31 -18.28
N ILE A 24 2.30 23.45 -18.62
CA ILE A 24 2.57 22.01 -18.82
C ILE A 24 3.55 21.69 -19.96
N ASP A 25 3.70 22.60 -20.92
CA ASP A 25 4.56 22.52 -22.10
C ASP A 25 5.91 23.24 -21.93
N HIS A 26 6.25 23.69 -20.71
CA HIS A 26 7.54 24.30 -20.43
C HIS A 26 8.72 23.35 -20.69
N THR A 27 9.85 23.96 -21.03
CA THR A 27 11.15 23.34 -21.19
C THR A 27 11.93 23.30 -19.88
N GLU A 28 12.99 22.48 -19.83
CA GLU A 28 13.88 22.44 -18.67
C GLU A 28 14.63 23.76 -18.49
N GLU A 29 14.99 24.42 -19.59
CA GLU A 29 15.65 25.72 -19.61
C GLU A 29 14.77 26.80 -18.96
N GLU A 30 13.45 26.75 -19.18
CA GLU A 30 12.50 27.66 -18.54
C GLU A 30 12.40 27.45 -17.02
N LEU A 31 12.51 26.20 -16.55
CA LEU A 31 12.60 25.92 -15.12
C LEU A 31 13.89 26.47 -14.52
N LYS A 32 15.04 26.22 -15.18
CA LYS A 32 16.33 26.76 -14.74
C LYS A 32 16.35 28.29 -14.75
N ALA A 33 15.74 28.93 -15.75
CA ALA A 33 15.59 30.38 -15.83
C ALA A 33 14.69 30.92 -14.71
N LEU A 34 13.59 30.23 -14.38
CA LEU A 34 12.73 30.61 -13.27
C LEU A 34 13.45 30.52 -11.92
N ILE A 35 14.26 29.47 -11.71
CA ILE A 35 15.12 29.31 -10.52
C ILE A 35 16.08 30.50 -10.40
N ALA A 36 16.84 30.79 -11.45
CA ALA A 36 17.80 31.90 -11.46
C ALA A 36 17.13 33.25 -11.21
N LYS A 37 15.94 33.48 -11.80
CA LYS A 37 15.12 34.67 -11.59
C LYS A 37 14.70 34.82 -10.12
N GLN A 38 14.25 33.74 -9.48
CA GLN A 38 13.83 33.79 -8.06
C GLN A 38 15.00 34.04 -7.12
N LEU A 39 16.18 33.47 -7.41
CA LEU A 39 17.41 33.71 -6.66
C LEU A 39 18.09 35.06 -7.01
N LYS A 40 17.59 35.80 -8.01
CA LYS A 40 18.22 37.03 -8.53
C LYS A 40 19.70 36.79 -8.86
N LEU A 41 20.00 35.68 -9.52
CA LEU A 41 21.33 35.25 -9.93
C LEU A 41 21.38 35.05 -11.45
N PRO A 42 22.54 35.25 -12.10
CA PRO A 42 22.73 34.80 -13.47
C PRO A 42 22.69 33.26 -13.52
N LEU A 43 22.22 32.71 -14.64
CA LEU A 43 22.15 31.25 -14.88
C LEU A 43 23.49 30.54 -14.64
N SER A 44 24.62 31.20 -14.93
CA SER A 44 25.97 30.67 -14.75
C SER A 44 26.36 30.41 -13.28
N GLN A 45 25.63 30.97 -12.32
CA GLN A 45 25.88 30.74 -10.89
C GLN A 45 25.03 29.60 -10.31
N ILE A 46 24.09 29.06 -11.08
CA ILE A 46 23.35 27.85 -10.72
C ILE A 46 24.19 26.65 -11.14
N THR A 47 24.83 26.01 -10.16
CA THR A 47 25.71 24.84 -10.41
C THR A 47 24.87 23.63 -10.76
N ASP A 48 23.86 23.35 -9.94
CA ASP A 48 22.96 22.22 -10.12
C ASP A 48 21.61 22.48 -9.41
N TYR A 49 20.58 21.72 -9.76
CA TYR A 49 19.33 21.69 -9.00
C TYR A 49 18.70 20.29 -9.00
N LYS A 50 18.02 19.96 -7.91
CA LYS A 50 17.27 18.72 -7.74
C LYS A 50 15.80 19.03 -7.52
N ILE A 51 14.91 18.31 -8.21
CA ILE A 51 13.48 18.39 -7.95
C ILE A 51 13.19 17.65 -6.65
N VAL A 52 12.63 18.37 -5.67
CA VAL A 52 12.15 17.80 -4.39
C VAL A 52 10.69 17.43 -4.49
N LYS A 53 9.92 18.24 -5.22
CA LYS A 53 8.50 18.01 -5.44
C LYS A 53 8.08 18.46 -6.83
N LYS A 54 7.29 17.65 -7.52
CA LYS A 54 6.57 18.00 -8.76
C LYS A 54 5.10 17.63 -8.59
N SER A 55 4.20 18.57 -8.90
CA SER A 55 2.76 18.37 -8.84
C SER A 55 2.06 19.05 -10.00
N ILE A 56 0.85 18.60 -10.34
CA ILE A 56 0.01 19.23 -11.36
C ILE A 56 -1.05 20.08 -10.64
N ASP A 57 -1.13 21.36 -10.99
CA ASP A 57 -2.24 22.22 -10.61
C ASP A 57 -3.28 22.20 -11.74
N ALA A 58 -4.36 21.46 -11.49
CA ALA A 58 -5.48 21.26 -12.42
C ALA A 58 -6.79 21.91 -11.93
N ARG A 59 -6.73 22.86 -10.99
CA ARG A 59 -7.93 23.52 -10.45
C ARG A 59 -8.70 24.32 -11.50
N LYS A 60 -8.01 24.81 -12.52
CA LYS A 60 -8.58 25.49 -13.68
C LYS A 60 -8.11 24.79 -14.95
N LYS A 61 -9.03 24.14 -15.67
CA LYS A 61 -8.73 23.36 -16.89
C LYS A 61 -8.01 24.16 -17.98
N LYS A 62 -8.20 25.48 -18.04
CA LYS A 62 -7.54 26.38 -19.01
C LYS A 62 -6.15 26.87 -18.57
N GLU A 63 -5.76 26.65 -17.32
CA GLU A 63 -4.52 27.15 -16.71
C GLU A 63 -3.72 26.00 -16.07
N LEU A 64 -3.63 24.86 -16.77
CA LEU A 64 -2.85 23.70 -16.31
C LEU A 64 -1.37 24.07 -16.17
N SER A 65 -0.78 23.65 -15.06
CA SER A 65 0.62 23.95 -14.76
C SER A 65 1.26 22.88 -13.91
N TYR A 66 2.57 22.73 -14.05
CA TYR A 66 3.39 22.05 -13.06
C TYR A 66 3.81 23.04 -11.97
N VAL A 67 3.78 22.56 -10.74
CA VAL A 67 4.29 23.26 -9.56
C VAL A 67 5.44 22.46 -8.97
N TYR A 68 6.59 23.12 -8.88
CA TYR A 68 7.85 22.54 -8.42
C TYR A 68 8.28 23.11 -7.07
N ASN A 69 8.87 22.22 -6.27
CA ASN A 69 9.82 22.60 -5.24
C ASN A 69 11.18 22.01 -5.63
N VAL A 70 12.23 22.81 -5.54
CA VAL A 70 13.59 22.42 -5.96
C VAL A 70 14.59 22.75 -4.86
N GLU A 71 15.63 21.94 -4.79
CA GLU A 71 16.86 22.21 -4.05
C GLU A 71 17.91 22.68 -5.05
N VAL A 72 18.60 23.77 -4.74
CA VAL A 72 19.53 24.41 -5.67
C VAL A 72 20.89 24.54 -5.03
N THR A 73 21.89 24.13 -5.79
CA THR A 73 23.31 24.24 -5.44
C THR A 73 23.90 25.43 -6.18
N ILE A 74 24.49 26.37 -5.43
CA ILE A 74 25.14 27.56 -5.98
C ILE A 74 26.53 27.74 -5.40
N GLN A 75 27.35 28.54 -6.08
CA GLN A 75 28.60 29.05 -5.50
C GLN A 75 28.32 30.27 -4.60
N GLY A 76 28.85 30.27 -3.38
CA GLY A 76 28.82 31.44 -2.48
C GLY A 76 27.48 31.69 -1.75
N GLU A 77 26.83 30.63 -1.26
CA GLU A 77 25.52 30.66 -0.56
C GLU A 77 25.43 31.72 0.56
N ASP A 78 26.48 31.88 1.36
CA ASP A 78 26.50 32.80 2.51
C ASP A 78 26.17 34.25 2.14
N LYS A 79 26.58 34.70 0.94
CA LYS A 79 26.27 36.04 0.45
C LYS A 79 24.80 36.16 0.05
N LEU A 80 24.21 35.09 -0.47
CA LEU A 80 22.81 35.09 -0.90
C LEU A 80 21.87 35.06 0.31
N LYS A 81 22.18 34.26 1.32
CA LYS A 81 21.40 34.13 2.55
C LYS A 81 21.19 35.47 3.27
N LYS A 82 22.18 36.36 3.21
CA LYS A 82 22.09 37.73 3.77
C LYS A 82 21.24 38.68 2.91
N ARG A 83 21.09 38.39 1.62
CA ARG A 83 20.49 39.30 0.61
C ARG A 83 19.01 39.02 0.36
N ILE A 84 18.58 37.77 0.44
CA ILE A 84 17.24 37.35 0.01
C ILE A 84 16.45 36.82 1.19
N HIS A 85 15.32 37.49 1.46
CA HIS A 85 14.31 37.06 2.41
C HIS A 85 12.99 37.00 1.67
N SER A 86 12.58 35.80 1.26
CA SER A 86 11.32 35.55 0.58
C SER A 86 10.65 34.32 1.20
N PRO A 87 9.32 34.32 1.44
CA PRO A 87 8.63 33.16 2.02
C PRO A 87 8.79 31.87 1.23
N GLY A 88 9.09 31.95 -0.07
CA GLY A 88 9.30 30.79 -0.95
C GLY A 88 10.74 30.28 -1.00
N ILE A 89 11.67 30.89 -0.27
CA ILE A 89 13.10 30.52 -0.27
C ILE A 89 13.52 30.17 1.14
N ILE A 90 13.91 28.92 1.35
CA ILE A 90 14.35 28.39 2.65
C ILE A 90 15.82 28.00 2.51
N PHE A 91 16.64 28.51 3.42
CA PHE A 91 18.02 28.08 3.59
C PHE A 91 18.07 27.11 4.76
N GLY A 92 18.55 25.90 4.53
CA GLY A 92 18.67 24.95 5.63
C GLY A 92 18.83 23.51 5.18
N GLU A 93 18.97 22.68 6.19
CA GLU A 93 19.32 21.29 6.02
C GLU A 93 18.07 20.41 6.07
N ARG A 94 18.07 19.31 5.30
CA ARG A 94 16.99 18.33 5.32
C ARG A 94 17.32 17.20 6.31
N PRO A 95 16.38 16.78 7.17
CA PRO A 95 16.59 15.62 8.02
C PRO A 95 16.71 14.37 7.13
N THR A 96 17.84 13.65 7.28
CA THR A 96 18.05 12.33 6.69
C THR A 96 17.69 11.26 7.72
N TYR A 97 17.14 10.14 7.26
CA TYR A 97 16.86 9.02 8.15
C TYR A 97 18.16 8.44 8.68
N GLN A 98 18.31 8.42 10.00
CA GLN A 98 19.44 7.79 10.69
C GLN A 98 18.95 7.11 11.97
N PHE A 99 19.32 5.85 12.13
CA PHE A 99 19.16 5.09 13.34
C PHE A 99 20.37 4.18 13.51
N ILE A 100 20.94 4.15 14.71
CA ILE A 100 22.06 3.29 15.07
C ILE A 100 21.55 2.39 16.20
N PRO A 101 21.53 1.05 16.02
CA PRO A 101 21.14 0.14 17.09
C PRO A 101 22.03 0.30 18.33
N GLU A 102 21.39 0.44 19.49
CA GLU A 102 22.07 0.65 20.80
C GLU A 102 21.68 -0.38 21.85
N GLY A 103 20.91 -1.41 21.44
CA GLY A 103 20.46 -2.49 22.29
C GLY A 103 21.60 -3.22 22.99
N ARG A 104 21.34 -3.60 24.25
CA ARG A 104 22.33 -4.23 25.14
C ARG A 104 22.03 -5.69 25.44
N LYS A 105 20.79 -6.13 25.23
CA LYS A 105 20.39 -7.52 25.47
C LYS A 105 20.94 -8.40 24.35
N GLU A 106 21.67 -9.45 24.68
CA GLU A 106 22.17 -10.36 23.65
C GLU A 106 21.02 -11.09 22.95
N LEU A 107 21.07 -11.07 21.62
CA LEU A 107 20.19 -11.86 20.77
C LEU A 107 20.90 -13.17 20.43
N LEU A 108 20.41 -14.27 20.97
CA LEU A 108 21.02 -15.60 20.85
C LEU A 108 20.63 -16.30 19.55
N ASN A 109 19.38 -16.11 19.12
CA ASN A 109 18.84 -16.65 17.88
C ASN A 109 18.55 -15.52 16.91
N ARG A 110 18.79 -15.73 15.62
CA ARG A 110 18.40 -14.77 14.57
C ARG A 110 16.93 -14.35 14.71
N PRO A 111 16.59 -13.07 14.46
CA PRO A 111 15.20 -12.64 14.49
C PRO A 111 14.44 -13.26 13.32
N VAL A 112 13.22 -13.72 13.58
CA VAL A 112 12.33 -14.28 12.56
C VAL A 112 11.30 -13.24 12.15
N ILE A 113 11.06 -13.12 10.85
CA ILE A 113 10.01 -12.28 10.26
C ILE A 113 9.07 -13.17 9.45
N VAL A 114 7.78 -13.09 9.75
CA VAL A 114 6.73 -13.85 9.07
C VAL A 114 6.02 -12.96 8.06
N GLY A 115 6.20 -13.26 6.78
CA GLY A 115 5.66 -12.53 5.64
C GLY A 115 6.69 -11.66 4.93
N CYS A 116 6.73 -11.74 3.60
CA CYS A 116 7.60 -10.95 2.73
C CYS A 116 6.85 -9.81 2.00
N GLY A 117 5.84 -9.23 2.66
CA GLY A 117 5.22 -7.96 2.22
C GLY A 117 6.09 -6.74 2.53
N PRO A 118 5.65 -5.51 2.21
CA PRO A 118 6.44 -4.29 2.44
C PRO A 118 6.90 -4.13 3.89
N ALA A 119 6.07 -4.47 4.88
CA ALA A 119 6.47 -4.43 6.29
C ALA A 119 7.61 -5.40 6.62
N GLY A 120 7.49 -6.66 6.20
CA GLY A 120 8.50 -7.69 6.45
C GLY A 120 9.81 -7.43 5.70
N LEU A 121 9.72 -7.07 4.41
CA LEU A 121 10.89 -6.75 3.58
C LEU A 121 11.69 -5.58 4.16
N PHE A 122 11.03 -4.50 4.57
CA PHE A 122 11.74 -3.35 5.14
C PHE A 122 12.28 -3.62 6.54
N CYS A 123 11.56 -4.36 7.38
CA CYS A 123 12.09 -4.79 8.67
C CYS A 123 13.35 -5.67 8.49
N GLY A 124 13.25 -6.66 7.59
CA GLY A 124 14.33 -7.58 7.26
C GLY A 124 15.53 -6.88 6.65
N LEU A 125 15.34 -5.99 5.68
CA LEU A 125 16.42 -5.22 5.07
C LEU A 125 17.15 -4.36 6.10
N MET A 126 16.43 -3.64 6.97
CA MET A 126 17.08 -2.79 7.97
C MET A 126 17.83 -3.64 9.01
N LEU A 127 17.28 -4.77 9.45
CA LEU A 127 17.98 -5.72 10.32
C LEU A 127 19.24 -6.29 9.65
N ALA A 128 19.14 -6.71 8.38
CA ALA A 128 20.27 -7.27 7.62
C ALA A 128 21.38 -6.23 7.41
N ARG A 129 21.04 -4.99 7.01
CA ARG A 129 21.99 -3.86 6.90
C ARG A 129 22.71 -3.53 8.22
N ASN A 130 22.16 -3.97 9.35
CA ASN A 130 22.75 -3.81 10.67
C ASN A 130 23.27 -5.13 11.28
N GLY A 131 23.48 -6.17 10.45
CA GLY A 131 24.14 -7.41 10.86
C GLY A 131 23.31 -8.35 11.74
N TYR A 132 21.99 -8.15 11.84
CA TYR A 132 21.11 -9.04 12.64
C TYR A 132 20.76 -10.35 11.92
N ARG A 133 21.16 -10.53 10.65
CA ARG A 133 21.01 -11.78 9.88
C ARG A 133 19.60 -12.41 9.99
N PRO A 134 18.52 -11.67 9.68
CA PRO A 134 17.15 -12.13 9.91
C PRO A 134 16.78 -13.35 9.06
N LEU A 135 15.88 -14.19 9.57
CA LEU A 135 15.19 -15.23 8.80
C LEU A 135 13.80 -14.72 8.42
N LEU A 136 13.55 -14.51 7.13
CA LEU A 136 12.22 -14.22 6.60
C LEU A 136 11.58 -15.51 6.10
N ILE A 137 10.36 -15.78 6.52
CA ILE A 137 9.55 -16.90 6.01
C ILE A 137 8.33 -16.35 5.27
N GLU A 138 8.02 -16.93 4.12
CA GLU A 138 6.88 -16.56 3.27
C GLU A 138 6.13 -17.82 2.85
N ARG A 139 4.81 -17.82 3.06
CA ARG A 139 3.96 -18.97 2.72
C ARG A 139 3.83 -19.18 1.22
N GLY A 140 3.88 -18.10 0.44
CA GLY A 140 3.83 -18.16 -1.02
C GLY A 140 5.19 -18.32 -1.69
N ASP A 141 5.20 -18.16 -3.01
CA ASP A 141 6.39 -18.29 -3.85
C ASP A 141 7.22 -17.01 -3.94
N GLU A 142 8.46 -17.16 -4.40
CA GLU A 142 9.22 -16.07 -5.01
C GLU A 142 8.47 -15.47 -6.21
N VAL A 143 8.74 -14.20 -6.51
CA VAL A 143 7.92 -13.38 -7.42
C VAL A 143 7.80 -13.98 -8.83
N ASP A 144 8.88 -14.59 -9.35
CA ASP A 144 8.89 -15.17 -10.70
C ASP A 144 7.93 -16.37 -10.83
N LYS A 145 7.87 -17.23 -9.80
CA LYS A 145 6.92 -18.35 -9.75
C LYS A 145 5.52 -17.88 -9.39
N ARG A 146 5.42 -16.92 -8.46
CA ARG A 146 4.15 -16.31 -8.04
C ARG A 146 3.41 -15.66 -9.21
N VAL A 147 4.12 -14.95 -10.10
CA VAL A 147 3.53 -14.36 -11.31
C VAL A 147 2.88 -15.44 -12.18
N LYS A 148 3.56 -16.57 -12.40
CA LYS A 148 3.00 -17.70 -13.16
C LYS A 148 1.77 -18.29 -12.49
N ALA A 149 1.79 -18.44 -11.16
CA ALA A 149 0.63 -18.94 -10.40
C ALA A 149 -0.57 -17.99 -10.52
N VAL A 150 -0.36 -16.68 -10.39
CA VAL A 150 -1.42 -15.67 -10.49
C VAL A 150 -1.97 -15.53 -11.91
N GLU A 151 -1.12 -15.51 -12.92
CA GLU A 151 -1.55 -15.47 -14.33
C GLU A 151 -2.26 -16.78 -14.73
N GLY A 152 -1.77 -17.92 -14.22
CA GLY A 152 -2.43 -19.21 -14.32
C GLY A 152 -3.82 -19.18 -13.69
N PHE A 153 -3.97 -18.65 -12.48
CA PHE A 153 -5.26 -18.47 -11.82
C PHE A 153 -6.22 -17.59 -12.64
N TRP A 154 -5.75 -16.43 -13.12
CA TRP A 154 -6.60 -15.52 -13.88
C TRP A 154 -7.09 -16.11 -15.22
N SER A 155 -6.29 -16.96 -15.86
CA SER A 155 -6.62 -17.58 -17.14
C SER A 155 -7.42 -18.88 -17.01
N SER A 156 -7.11 -19.73 -16.03
CA SER A 156 -7.74 -21.04 -15.84
C SER A 156 -8.94 -21.00 -14.89
N ASN A 157 -8.93 -20.09 -13.90
CA ASN A 157 -9.75 -20.09 -12.69
C ASN A 157 -9.33 -21.13 -11.61
N GLU A 158 -8.11 -21.67 -11.71
CA GLU A 158 -7.54 -22.58 -10.70
C GLU A 158 -6.71 -21.79 -9.68
N LEU A 159 -7.17 -21.74 -8.43
CA LEU A 159 -6.53 -20.98 -7.36
C LEU A 159 -5.53 -21.84 -6.58
N ASP A 160 -4.27 -21.42 -6.54
CA ASP A 160 -3.33 -21.84 -5.51
C ASP A 160 -3.55 -20.98 -4.25
N THR A 161 -4.01 -21.61 -3.16
CA THR A 161 -4.33 -20.91 -1.91
C THR A 161 -3.10 -20.36 -1.18
N GLU A 162 -1.91 -20.84 -1.53
CA GLU A 162 -0.65 -20.41 -0.93
C GLU A 162 0.13 -19.44 -1.82
N SER A 163 -0.13 -19.40 -3.14
CA SER A 163 0.55 -18.49 -4.08
C SER A 163 -0.45 -17.77 -4.99
N ASN A 164 -0.81 -16.56 -4.60
CA ASN A 164 -1.88 -15.78 -5.24
C ASN A 164 -1.65 -14.27 -5.07
N VAL A 165 -2.64 -13.46 -5.42
CA VAL A 165 -2.57 -11.98 -5.31
C VAL A 165 -2.24 -11.51 -3.88
N GLN A 166 -2.59 -12.31 -2.86
CA GLN A 166 -2.35 -11.97 -1.46
C GLN A 166 -1.00 -12.48 -0.92
N PHE A 167 -0.63 -13.72 -1.28
CA PHE A 167 0.50 -14.44 -0.68
C PHE A 167 1.65 -14.69 -1.66
N GLY A 168 2.89 -14.60 -1.15
CA GLY A 168 4.14 -14.67 -1.89
C GLY A 168 4.96 -13.36 -1.82
N GLU A 169 6.12 -13.36 -2.49
CA GLU A 169 7.09 -12.26 -2.43
C GLU A 169 6.49 -10.89 -2.77
N GLY A 170 6.75 -9.89 -1.92
CA GLY A 170 6.18 -8.54 -1.99
C GLY A 170 4.75 -8.43 -1.44
N GLY A 171 4.13 -9.54 -1.01
CA GLY A 171 2.79 -9.58 -0.41
C GLY A 171 1.71 -9.02 -1.33
N ALA A 172 0.65 -8.45 -0.74
CA ALA A 172 -0.46 -7.85 -1.51
C ALA A 172 -0.06 -6.61 -2.35
N GLY A 173 1.13 -6.04 -2.12
CA GLY A 173 1.60 -4.86 -2.85
C GLY A 173 2.01 -5.15 -4.30
N THR A 174 2.46 -6.37 -4.59
CA THR A 174 3.08 -6.76 -5.87
C THR A 174 2.15 -6.57 -7.07
N PHE A 175 0.92 -7.09 -6.97
CA PHE A 175 -0.09 -6.99 -8.03
C PHE A 175 -0.99 -5.78 -7.84
N SER A 176 -0.37 -4.59 -7.77
CA SER A 176 -1.07 -3.32 -7.57
C SER A 176 -0.51 -2.24 -8.49
N ASP A 177 -1.19 -1.09 -8.55
CA ASP A 177 -0.68 0.13 -9.18
C ASP A 177 0.59 0.68 -8.48
N GLY A 178 0.90 0.20 -7.27
CA GLY A 178 2.12 0.58 -6.56
C GLY A 178 2.12 2.03 -6.06
N LYS A 179 0.95 2.57 -5.70
CA LYS A 179 0.81 3.93 -5.16
C LYS A 179 1.54 4.07 -3.82
N LEU A 180 2.37 5.09 -3.69
CA LEU A 180 3.24 5.29 -2.52
C LEU A 180 2.82 6.47 -1.63
N ASN A 181 1.66 7.07 -1.89
CA ASN A 181 1.12 8.16 -1.09
C ASN A 181 0.83 7.70 0.35
N THR A 182 1.23 8.53 1.32
CA THR A 182 0.92 8.30 2.74
C THR A 182 0.52 9.61 3.41
N LEU A 183 -0.42 9.51 4.36
CA LEU A 183 -0.82 10.63 5.22
C LEU A 183 -0.08 10.61 6.57
N VAL A 184 0.80 9.62 6.78
CA VAL A 184 1.60 9.51 8.00
C VAL A 184 2.58 10.67 8.06
N LYS A 185 2.45 11.51 9.09
CA LYS A 185 3.46 12.52 9.42
C LYS A 185 4.65 11.83 10.07
N ASP A 186 5.83 12.01 9.50
CA ASP A 186 7.06 11.37 9.98
C ASP A 186 8.23 12.34 9.94
N ALA A 187 8.63 12.80 11.12
CA ALA A 187 9.74 13.73 11.28
C ALA A 187 11.12 13.04 11.23
N ALA A 188 11.16 11.70 11.31
CA ALA A 188 12.41 10.94 11.32
C ALA A 188 12.93 10.62 9.91
N GLY A 189 12.16 10.89 8.85
CA GLY A 189 12.60 10.67 7.47
C GLY A 189 12.46 9.23 6.96
N ARG A 190 11.77 8.34 7.67
CA ARG A 190 11.50 6.95 7.26
C ARG A 190 10.76 6.87 5.93
N ASN A 191 9.77 7.74 5.72
CA ASN A 191 9.06 7.78 4.43
C ASN A 191 10.04 8.02 3.27
N ARG A 192 10.95 8.99 3.44
CA ARG A 192 11.98 9.27 2.44
C ARG A 192 12.89 8.05 2.23
N LYS A 193 13.32 7.40 3.31
CA LYS A 193 14.14 6.18 3.22
C LYS A 193 13.42 5.05 2.49
N VAL A 194 12.11 4.89 2.67
CA VAL A 194 11.31 3.91 1.92
C VAL A 194 11.38 4.15 0.42
N LEU A 195 11.18 5.40 -0.02
CA LEU A 195 11.27 5.75 -1.44
C LEU A 195 12.69 5.55 -1.98
N GLU A 196 13.72 5.90 -1.21
CA GLU A 196 15.12 5.70 -1.57
C GLU A 196 15.46 4.22 -1.76
N VAL A 197 15.05 3.35 -0.83
CA VAL A 197 15.23 1.90 -0.97
C VAL A 197 14.55 1.39 -2.24
N PHE A 198 13.32 1.82 -2.54
CA PHE A 198 12.68 1.42 -3.79
C PHE A 198 13.52 1.83 -5.01
N THR A 199 14.06 3.05 -5.04
CA THR A 199 14.94 3.49 -6.14
C THR A 199 16.29 2.77 -6.18
N GLU A 200 16.87 2.44 -5.01
CA GLU A 200 18.10 1.63 -4.88
C GLU A 200 17.93 0.27 -5.58
N HIS A 201 16.71 -0.26 -5.64
CA HIS A 201 16.36 -1.54 -6.27
C HIS A 201 15.61 -1.40 -7.61
N GLY A 202 15.75 -0.28 -8.31
CA GLY A 202 15.28 -0.14 -9.69
C GLY A 202 13.90 0.49 -9.87
N ALA A 203 13.27 1.01 -8.82
CA ALA A 203 12.10 1.87 -8.99
C ALA A 203 12.50 3.21 -9.64
N PRO A 204 11.59 3.85 -10.40
CA PRO A 204 11.90 5.10 -11.11
C PRO A 204 12.24 6.24 -10.15
N GLU A 205 13.27 7.05 -10.44
CA GLU A 205 13.67 8.17 -9.59
C GLU A 205 12.55 9.19 -9.34
N GLU A 206 11.60 9.30 -10.27
CA GLU A 206 10.44 10.18 -10.13
C GLU A 206 9.59 9.90 -8.89
N ILE A 207 9.64 8.69 -8.32
CA ILE A 207 8.92 8.41 -7.07
C ILE A 207 9.41 9.28 -5.90
N LEU A 208 10.65 9.78 -5.98
CA LEU A 208 11.27 10.61 -4.94
C LEU A 208 10.73 12.04 -4.91
N TYR A 209 10.10 12.51 -6.00
CA TYR A 209 9.67 13.89 -6.12
C TYR A 209 8.25 14.08 -6.64
N PHE A 210 7.65 13.10 -7.33
CA PHE A 210 6.29 13.26 -7.81
C PHE A 210 5.29 13.23 -6.63
N ASN A 211 4.33 14.16 -6.61
CA ASN A 211 3.41 14.32 -5.47
C ASN A 211 2.47 13.12 -5.26
N LYS A 212 2.19 12.36 -6.33
CA LYS A 212 1.38 11.14 -6.27
C LYS A 212 2.16 9.99 -6.92
N PRO A 213 3.26 9.54 -6.31
CA PRO A 213 4.17 8.61 -6.95
C PRO A 213 3.57 7.21 -6.98
N HIS A 214 3.90 6.47 -8.04
CA HIS A 214 3.56 5.08 -8.21
C HIS A 214 4.68 4.33 -8.93
N ILE A 215 4.74 3.03 -8.75
CA ILE A 215 5.76 2.18 -9.39
C ILE A 215 5.16 1.40 -10.57
N GLY A 216 3.94 0.84 -10.42
CA GLY A 216 3.35 -0.11 -11.36
C GLY A 216 3.68 -1.57 -11.02
N THR A 217 2.74 -2.48 -11.28
CA THR A 217 2.87 -3.93 -10.96
C THR A 217 4.04 -4.60 -11.68
N ASP A 218 4.31 -4.19 -12.91
CA ASP A 218 5.39 -4.68 -13.77
C ASP A 218 6.76 -4.39 -13.17
N ARG A 219 6.97 -3.17 -12.66
CA ARG A 219 8.25 -2.75 -12.05
C ARG A 219 8.40 -3.19 -10.60
N LEU A 220 7.31 -3.29 -9.85
CA LEU A 220 7.33 -3.73 -8.46
C LEU A 220 7.93 -5.13 -8.28
N ARG A 221 7.73 -6.01 -9.26
CA ARG A 221 8.25 -7.39 -9.24
C ARG A 221 9.77 -7.41 -9.13
N GLU A 222 10.46 -6.62 -9.94
CA GLU A 222 11.92 -6.51 -9.91
C GLU A 222 12.41 -5.82 -8.63
N VAL A 223 11.69 -4.80 -8.17
CA VAL A 223 12.06 -4.06 -6.94
C VAL A 223 12.03 -4.95 -5.71
N VAL A 224 10.98 -5.75 -5.52
CA VAL A 224 10.89 -6.66 -4.35
C VAL A 224 11.94 -7.76 -4.41
N LYS A 225 12.23 -8.26 -5.61
CA LYS A 225 13.28 -9.25 -5.87
C LYS A 225 14.65 -8.71 -5.49
N GLY A 226 14.96 -7.47 -5.89
CA GLY A 226 16.21 -6.80 -5.53
C GLY A 226 16.39 -6.61 -4.02
N ILE A 227 15.31 -6.27 -3.30
CA ILE A 227 15.35 -6.15 -1.83
C ILE A 227 15.68 -7.51 -1.18
N ARG A 228 15.04 -8.60 -1.63
CA ARG A 228 15.35 -9.96 -1.15
C ARG A 228 16.82 -10.30 -1.38
N GLU A 229 17.33 -10.03 -2.57
CA GLU A 229 18.71 -10.36 -2.94
C GLU A 229 19.72 -9.62 -2.07
N GLU A 230 19.47 -8.35 -1.73
CA GLU A 230 20.30 -7.62 -0.78
C GLU A 230 20.21 -8.21 0.64
N ILE A 231 19.01 -8.57 1.12
CA ILE A 231 18.85 -9.23 2.43
C ILE A 231 19.72 -10.49 2.51
N ILE A 232 19.69 -11.32 1.46
CA ILE A 232 20.49 -12.55 1.38
C ILE A 232 21.99 -12.23 1.33
N ALA A 233 22.40 -11.26 0.51
CA ALA A 233 23.80 -10.85 0.39
C ALA A 233 24.38 -10.31 1.71
N LEU A 234 23.54 -9.72 2.56
CA LEU A 234 23.90 -9.21 3.90
C LEU A 234 23.81 -10.29 5.00
N GLY A 235 23.64 -11.56 4.63
CA GLY A 235 23.64 -12.70 5.55
C GLY A 235 22.29 -13.02 6.19
N GLY A 236 21.20 -12.39 5.74
CA GLY A 236 19.85 -12.85 6.03
C GLY A 236 19.49 -14.10 5.22
N GLU A 237 18.36 -14.73 5.57
CA GLU A 237 17.83 -15.90 4.89
C GLU A 237 16.36 -15.66 4.54
N VAL A 238 15.93 -16.09 3.36
CA VAL A 238 14.53 -15.98 2.92
C VAL A 238 14.05 -17.35 2.46
N ARG A 239 13.01 -17.89 3.10
CA ARG A 239 12.40 -19.18 2.76
C ARG A 239 10.98 -18.98 2.23
N PHE A 240 10.77 -19.36 0.97
CA PHE A 240 9.46 -19.42 0.34
C PHE A 240 8.78 -20.76 0.60
N ARG A 241 7.47 -20.85 0.34
CA ARG A 241 6.64 -22.04 0.66
C ARG A 241 6.84 -22.52 2.10
N THR A 242 6.97 -21.56 2.99
CA THR A 242 7.29 -21.75 4.41
C THR A 242 6.28 -20.98 5.25
N CYS A 243 5.25 -21.69 5.69
CA CYS A 243 4.17 -21.14 6.49
C CYS A 243 4.46 -21.30 7.99
N LEU A 244 4.21 -20.25 8.77
CA LEU A 244 4.16 -20.34 10.23
C LEU A 244 2.91 -21.14 10.62
N THR A 245 3.09 -22.27 11.27
CA THR A 245 1.98 -23.14 11.68
C THR A 245 1.75 -23.16 13.19
N ASP A 246 2.75 -22.79 13.98
CA ASP A 246 2.60 -22.69 15.42
C ASP A 246 3.65 -21.77 16.08
N ILE A 247 3.40 -21.37 17.33
CA ILE A 247 4.34 -20.63 18.18
C ILE A 247 4.52 -21.36 19.52
N GLN A 248 5.77 -21.48 19.98
CA GLN A 248 6.09 -22.02 21.30
C GLN A 248 6.26 -20.90 22.32
N LEU A 249 5.63 -21.08 23.47
CA LEU A 249 5.53 -20.08 24.53
C LEU A 249 6.00 -20.65 25.86
N GLU A 250 6.87 -19.91 26.55
CA GLU A 250 7.28 -20.22 27.92
C GLU A 250 7.21 -18.95 28.76
N GLN A 251 6.54 -19.02 29.91
CA GLN A 251 6.43 -17.90 30.87
C GLN A 251 6.01 -16.56 30.23
N GLY A 252 5.07 -16.59 29.28
CA GLY A 252 4.56 -15.38 28.59
C GLY A 252 5.52 -14.81 27.53
N ARG A 253 6.49 -15.60 27.06
CA ARG A 253 7.46 -15.20 26.05
C ARG A 253 7.47 -16.20 24.90
N VAL A 254 7.73 -15.74 23.68
CA VAL A 254 8.03 -16.65 22.57
C VAL A 254 9.42 -17.25 22.73
N THR A 255 9.54 -18.55 22.53
CA THR A 255 10.81 -19.30 22.56
C THR A 255 11.12 -20.00 21.24
N GLY A 256 10.11 -20.21 20.40
CA GLY A 256 10.26 -20.82 19.09
C GLY A 256 9.02 -20.71 18.23
N ILE A 257 9.15 -21.22 17.00
CA ILE A 257 8.07 -21.34 16.02
C ILE A 257 8.09 -22.72 15.36
N GLU A 258 6.92 -23.15 14.90
CA GLU A 258 6.78 -24.29 13.99
C GLU A 258 6.52 -23.80 12.56
N LEU A 259 7.20 -24.42 11.61
CA LEU A 259 7.07 -24.19 10.18
C LEU A 259 6.49 -25.42 9.50
N ASN A 260 5.48 -25.21 8.64
CA ASN A 260 4.89 -26.24 7.78
C ASN A 260 4.46 -27.53 8.53
N HIS A 261 4.15 -27.44 9.83
CA HIS A 261 3.88 -28.59 10.71
C HIS A 261 5.01 -29.62 10.80
N LYS A 262 6.27 -29.22 10.56
CA LYS A 262 7.40 -30.14 10.36
C LYS A 262 8.69 -29.71 11.03
N GLU A 263 9.02 -28.42 10.96
CA GLU A 263 10.30 -27.89 11.43
C GLU A 263 10.06 -26.98 12.63
N GLN A 264 10.87 -27.12 13.68
CA GLN A 264 10.84 -26.24 14.85
C GLN A 264 12.11 -25.37 14.84
N ILE A 265 11.94 -24.06 15.04
CA ILE A 265 13.05 -23.10 15.09
C ILE A 265 12.96 -22.29 16.38
N ASN A 266 14.05 -22.26 17.15
CA ASN A 266 14.13 -21.40 18.33
C ASN A 266 14.24 -19.93 17.92
N CYS A 267 13.45 -19.07 18.55
CA CYS A 267 13.50 -17.62 18.31
C CYS A 267 13.14 -16.83 19.57
N GLN A 268 13.79 -15.69 19.75
CA GLN A 268 13.48 -14.73 20.84
C GLN A 268 12.75 -13.49 20.33
N VAL A 269 12.78 -13.27 19.01
CA VAL A 269 12.19 -12.14 18.31
C VAL A 269 11.43 -12.69 17.11
N LEU A 270 10.11 -12.48 17.12
CA LEU A 270 9.18 -12.92 16.08
C LEU A 270 8.37 -11.71 15.58
N VAL A 271 8.65 -11.25 14.36
CA VAL A 271 7.92 -10.16 13.72
C VAL A 271 6.76 -10.72 12.91
N LEU A 272 5.54 -10.28 13.19
CA LEU A 272 4.32 -10.73 12.51
C LEU A 272 3.93 -9.73 11.43
N ALA A 273 4.44 -9.90 10.22
CA ALA A 273 4.18 -9.05 9.05
C ALA A 273 3.29 -9.77 8.00
N ILE A 274 2.28 -10.50 8.49
CA ILE A 274 1.51 -11.52 7.75
C ILE A 274 0.49 -10.99 6.72
N GLY A 275 0.30 -9.67 6.65
CA GLY A 275 -0.81 -9.07 5.89
C GLY A 275 -2.18 -9.42 6.47
N HIS A 276 -3.25 -8.87 5.91
CA HIS A 276 -4.60 -9.02 6.48
C HIS A 276 -5.41 -10.18 5.88
N SER A 277 -4.82 -10.96 4.97
CA SER A 277 -5.47 -12.10 4.31
C SER A 277 -5.10 -13.44 4.96
N ALA A 278 -4.11 -13.50 5.86
CA ALA A 278 -3.68 -14.72 6.57
C ALA A 278 -4.63 -15.09 7.72
N ARG A 279 -5.86 -15.45 7.35
CA ARG A 279 -7.00 -15.68 8.26
C ARG A 279 -6.81 -16.90 9.17
N ASP A 280 -6.18 -17.94 8.64
CA ASP A 280 -5.70 -19.10 9.39
C ASP A 280 -4.70 -18.70 10.47
N THR A 281 -3.74 -17.83 10.14
CA THR A 281 -2.76 -17.32 11.11
C THR A 281 -3.41 -16.44 12.18
N PHE A 282 -4.46 -15.67 11.85
CA PHE A 282 -5.26 -14.97 12.87
C PHE A 282 -5.94 -15.94 13.84
N ARG A 283 -6.46 -17.07 13.35
CA ARG A 283 -7.02 -18.13 14.20
C ARG A 283 -5.94 -18.75 15.09
N LEU A 284 -4.75 -19.05 14.56
CA LEU A 284 -3.61 -19.51 15.35
C LEU A 284 -3.30 -18.55 16.51
N PHE A 285 -3.21 -17.24 16.24
CA PHE A 285 -2.90 -16.25 17.27
C PHE A 285 -3.98 -16.12 18.32
N HIS A 286 -5.24 -16.19 17.91
CA HIS A 286 -6.37 -16.26 18.84
C HIS A 286 -6.24 -17.48 19.76
N ASP A 287 -6.02 -18.66 19.19
CA ASP A 287 -5.96 -19.93 19.93
C ASP A 287 -4.72 -20.02 20.84
N ARG A 288 -3.66 -19.27 20.50
CA ARG A 288 -2.45 -19.09 21.31
C ARG A 288 -2.55 -17.94 22.31
N GLY A 289 -3.70 -17.30 22.42
CA GLY A 289 -4.01 -16.32 23.45
C GLY A 289 -3.40 -14.93 23.24
N LEU A 290 -2.98 -14.57 22.02
CA LEU A 290 -2.61 -13.19 21.73
C LEU A 290 -3.83 -12.28 21.89
N LYS A 291 -3.62 -11.07 22.39
CA LYS A 291 -4.69 -10.07 22.48
C LYS A 291 -5.06 -9.52 21.11
N LEU A 292 -6.26 -9.89 20.64
CA LEU A 292 -6.84 -9.47 19.37
C LEU A 292 -8.10 -8.60 19.60
N THR A 293 -8.19 -7.47 18.91
CA THR A 293 -9.34 -6.56 18.99
C THR A 293 -10.03 -6.43 17.62
N PRO A 294 -11.36 -6.60 17.51
CA PRO A 294 -12.10 -6.33 16.28
C PRO A 294 -11.88 -4.90 15.79
N LYS A 295 -11.71 -4.72 14.48
CA LYS A 295 -11.45 -3.41 13.89
C LYS A 295 -12.42 -3.14 12.74
N SER A 296 -12.92 -1.91 12.68
CA SER A 296 -13.69 -1.45 11.52
C SER A 296 -12.84 -1.51 10.24
N PHE A 297 -13.49 -1.86 9.14
CA PHE A 297 -12.94 -1.83 7.78
C PHE A 297 -14.03 -1.39 6.82
N ALA A 298 -13.80 -1.47 5.52
CA ALA A 298 -14.81 -1.11 4.53
C ALA A 298 -14.92 -2.17 3.44
N ILE A 299 -16.14 -2.32 2.91
CA ILE A 299 -16.45 -3.26 1.83
C ILE A 299 -17.18 -2.56 0.71
N GLY A 300 -17.17 -3.13 -0.49
CA GLY A 300 -17.99 -2.66 -1.59
C GLY A 300 -17.66 -3.36 -2.89
N VAL A 301 -17.58 -2.62 -3.99
CA VAL A 301 -17.35 -3.17 -5.34
C VAL A 301 -16.27 -2.38 -6.07
N ARG A 302 -15.70 -2.93 -7.13
CA ARG A 302 -14.92 -2.15 -8.10
C ARG A 302 -15.86 -1.53 -9.13
N VAL A 303 -15.66 -0.24 -9.42
CA VAL A 303 -16.33 0.45 -10.53
C VAL A 303 -15.31 0.79 -11.61
N GLU A 304 -15.71 0.67 -12.87
CA GLU A 304 -14.91 1.00 -14.04
C GLU A 304 -15.59 2.04 -14.94
N HIS A 305 -14.79 2.98 -15.44
CA HIS A 305 -15.17 3.98 -16.43
C HIS A 305 -14.05 4.14 -17.45
N PRO A 306 -14.30 4.59 -18.69
CA PRO A 306 -13.24 4.92 -19.63
C PRO A 306 -12.23 5.90 -19.01
N GLN A 307 -10.93 5.60 -19.09
CA GLN A 307 -9.88 6.47 -18.55
C GLN A 307 -9.92 7.87 -19.18
N GLU A 308 -10.34 7.94 -20.45
CA GLU A 308 -10.57 9.19 -21.17
C GLU A 308 -11.63 10.07 -20.50
N LEU A 309 -12.75 9.50 -20.03
CA LEU A 309 -13.82 10.24 -19.35
C LEU A 309 -13.29 10.92 -18.08
N VAL A 310 -12.53 10.17 -17.27
CA VAL A 310 -11.90 10.70 -16.05
C VAL A 310 -10.89 11.80 -16.41
N SER A 311 -10.07 11.56 -17.43
CA SER A 311 -8.99 12.47 -17.81
C SER A 311 -9.48 13.77 -18.43
N LYS A 312 -10.52 13.72 -19.27
CA LYS A 312 -11.22 14.91 -19.79
C LYS A 312 -11.90 15.70 -18.67
N ASN A 313 -12.52 15.02 -17.72
CA ASN A 313 -13.14 15.68 -16.58
C ASN A 313 -12.12 16.38 -15.67
N GLN A 314 -10.91 15.82 -15.51
CA GLN A 314 -9.86 16.42 -14.70
C GLN A 314 -9.06 17.51 -15.43
N TYR A 315 -8.68 17.28 -16.69
CA TYR A 315 -7.72 18.11 -17.42
C TYR A 315 -8.30 18.85 -18.64
N GLY A 316 -9.53 18.55 -19.06
CA GLY A 316 -10.10 19.09 -20.30
C GLY A 316 -9.39 18.56 -21.55
N GLU A 317 -9.42 19.31 -22.66
CA GLU A 317 -8.87 18.89 -23.97
C GLU A 317 -7.36 18.59 -23.97
N LEU A 318 -6.63 19.10 -22.97
CA LEU A 318 -5.19 18.90 -22.85
C LEU A 318 -4.83 17.59 -22.12
N PHE A 319 -5.80 16.73 -21.80
CA PHE A 319 -5.56 15.53 -21.01
C PHE A 319 -4.52 14.58 -21.63
N HIS A 320 -4.45 14.48 -22.96
CA HIS A 320 -3.46 13.67 -23.68
C HIS A 320 -2.00 14.08 -23.42
N LYS A 321 -1.77 15.30 -22.91
CA LYS A 321 -0.43 15.82 -22.58
C LYS A 321 -0.04 15.57 -21.12
N LEU A 322 -0.92 14.97 -20.34
CA LEU A 322 -0.74 14.74 -18.91
C LEU A 322 -0.82 13.23 -18.60
N PRO A 323 -0.28 12.80 -17.46
CA PRO A 323 -0.47 11.43 -16.99
C PRO A 323 -1.95 11.09 -16.84
N ALA A 324 -2.29 9.80 -16.89
CA ALA A 324 -3.65 9.32 -16.64
C ALA A 324 -4.22 9.91 -15.34
N ALA A 325 -5.38 10.58 -15.45
CA ALA A 325 -5.98 11.30 -14.34
C ALA A 325 -6.45 10.36 -13.23
N ASP A 326 -6.39 10.89 -12.00
CA ASP A 326 -6.89 10.24 -10.80
C ASP A 326 -8.07 11.00 -10.18
N TYR A 327 -8.84 10.31 -9.34
CA TYR A 327 -9.88 10.93 -8.53
C TYR A 327 -9.87 10.42 -7.09
N LYS A 328 -10.48 11.21 -6.21
CA LYS A 328 -10.84 10.82 -4.85
C LYS A 328 -12.21 11.40 -4.52
N LEU A 329 -13.16 10.52 -4.26
CA LEU A 329 -14.57 10.83 -4.06
C LEU A 329 -15.01 10.34 -2.68
N ALA A 330 -15.90 11.08 -2.03
CA ALA A 330 -16.52 10.70 -0.77
C ALA A 330 -17.90 11.36 -0.65
N TYR A 331 -18.85 10.64 -0.07
CA TYR A 331 -20.22 11.10 0.11
C TYR A 331 -20.83 10.48 1.38
N ASN A 332 -21.61 11.27 2.11
CA ASN A 332 -22.38 10.82 3.26
C ASN A 332 -23.82 10.56 2.80
N SER A 333 -24.23 9.31 2.85
CA SER A 333 -25.53 8.83 2.38
C SER A 333 -26.63 9.04 3.42
N SER A 334 -27.86 9.13 2.92
CA SER A 334 -29.08 9.11 3.72
C SER A 334 -29.24 7.86 4.61
N THR A 335 -28.52 6.77 4.32
CA THR A 335 -28.46 5.55 5.15
C THR A 335 -27.72 5.74 6.49
N GLY A 336 -27.08 6.90 6.70
CA GLY A 336 -26.21 7.15 7.85
C GLY A 336 -24.80 6.55 7.70
N ARG A 337 -24.45 6.05 6.51
CA ARG A 337 -23.11 5.57 6.17
C ARG A 337 -22.43 6.50 5.15
N SER A 338 -21.13 6.33 4.95
CA SER A 338 -20.37 7.07 3.94
C SER A 338 -19.81 6.10 2.90
N VAL A 339 -19.91 6.49 1.63
CA VAL A 339 -19.23 5.85 0.50
C VAL A 339 -18.06 6.69 0.06
N TYR A 340 -16.94 6.05 -0.25
CA TYR A 340 -15.77 6.73 -0.78
C TYR A 340 -14.99 5.84 -1.74
N SER A 341 -14.28 6.48 -2.67
CA SER A 341 -13.38 5.81 -3.59
C SER A 341 -12.08 5.42 -2.86
N PHE A 342 -11.61 4.20 -3.09
CA PHE A 342 -10.39 3.65 -2.54
C PHE A 342 -9.58 2.92 -3.61
N CYS A 343 -8.26 2.91 -3.45
CA CYS A 343 -7.32 2.27 -4.37
C CYS A 343 -7.65 2.54 -5.86
N MET A 344 -7.99 3.80 -6.19
CA MET A 344 -8.28 4.19 -7.58
C MET A 344 -7.03 3.99 -8.44
N CYS A 345 -7.15 3.23 -9.51
CA CYS A 345 -6.09 2.82 -10.44
C CYS A 345 -6.38 3.45 -11.82
N PRO A 346 -5.64 4.50 -12.21
CA PRO A 346 -5.75 5.05 -13.57
C PRO A 346 -5.28 4.02 -14.59
N GLY A 347 -5.99 3.91 -15.71
CA GLY A 347 -5.65 3.07 -16.86
C GLY A 347 -5.17 1.71 -16.42
N GLY A 348 -6.03 0.98 -15.70
CA GLY A 348 -5.68 -0.27 -15.04
C GLY A 348 -6.69 -1.38 -15.25
N PHE A 349 -6.56 -2.40 -14.41
CA PHE A 349 -7.39 -3.60 -14.37
C PHE A 349 -8.08 -3.73 -13.02
N VAL A 350 -9.30 -4.25 -13.03
CA VAL A 350 -9.83 -4.98 -11.88
C VAL A 350 -9.18 -6.36 -11.85
N VAL A 351 -8.86 -6.89 -10.68
CA VAL A 351 -8.21 -8.21 -10.56
C VAL A 351 -8.99 -9.10 -9.62
N ASN A 352 -9.15 -10.37 -9.98
CA ASN A 352 -9.59 -11.40 -9.04
C ASN A 352 -8.46 -11.61 -8.02
N SER A 353 -8.75 -11.29 -6.76
CA SER A 353 -7.78 -11.23 -5.66
C SER A 353 -8.06 -12.29 -4.59
N SER A 354 -8.90 -13.29 -4.90
CA SER A 354 -9.21 -14.42 -4.02
C SER A 354 -7.97 -15.15 -3.53
N SER A 355 -8.04 -15.64 -2.29
CA SER A 355 -7.02 -16.49 -1.67
C SER A 355 -7.60 -17.69 -0.91
N GLU A 356 -8.92 -17.87 -0.94
CA GLU A 356 -9.63 -18.99 -0.32
C GLU A 356 -10.55 -19.63 -1.37
N LEU A 357 -10.61 -20.96 -1.38
CA LEU A 357 -11.53 -21.70 -2.25
C LEU A 357 -12.99 -21.37 -1.89
N GLY A 358 -13.85 -21.28 -2.90
CA GLY A 358 -15.27 -20.98 -2.71
C GLY A 358 -15.57 -19.53 -2.27
N GLY A 359 -14.59 -18.63 -2.39
CA GLY A 359 -14.76 -17.19 -2.13
C GLY A 359 -14.29 -16.34 -3.32
N ILE A 360 -14.97 -15.20 -3.54
CA ILE A 360 -14.56 -14.18 -4.51
C ILE A 360 -14.25 -12.87 -3.81
N ALA A 361 -13.05 -12.37 -4.04
CA ALA A 361 -12.66 -11.00 -3.72
C ALA A 361 -12.03 -10.36 -4.96
N VAL A 362 -12.20 -9.04 -5.12
CA VAL A 362 -11.51 -8.26 -6.15
C VAL A 362 -10.57 -7.22 -5.55
N ASN A 363 -9.67 -6.72 -6.38
CA ASN A 363 -8.86 -5.52 -6.12
C ASN A 363 -8.61 -4.79 -7.46
N GLY A 364 -7.68 -3.84 -7.49
CA GLY A 364 -7.29 -3.13 -8.70
C GLY A 364 -5.77 -2.97 -8.82
N MET A 365 -5.29 -2.96 -10.05
CA MET A 365 -3.89 -2.73 -10.37
C MET A 365 -3.73 -1.89 -11.63
N SER A 366 -2.55 -1.29 -11.80
CA SER A 366 -2.12 -0.71 -13.07
C SER A 366 -0.65 -1.07 -13.33
N ASN A 367 -0.28 -1.17 -14.60
CA ASN A 367 1.12 -1.13 -15.01
C ASN A 367 1.66 0.29 -14.83
N HIS A 368 2.99 0.46 -14.89
CA HIS A 368 3.61 1.77 -14.81
C HIS A 368 3.09 2.75 -15.88
N ALA A 369 2.78 2.28 -17.09
CA ALA A 369 2.30 3.13 -18.17
C ALA A 369 0.89 3.72 -17.93
N ARG A 370 0.04 3.05 -17.12
CA ARG A 370 -1.36 3.46 -16.85
C ARG A 370 -2.16 3.80 -18.12
N ASP A 371 -2.01 2.96 -19.15
CA ASP A 371 -2.51 3.18 -20.50
C ASP A 371 -3.63 2.21 -20.89
N GLU A 372 -4.15 1.44 -19.94
CA GLU A 372 -5.33 0.61 -20.19
C GLU A 372 -6.60 1.45 -20.40
N ARG A 373 -7.60 0.81 -21.02
CA ARG A 373 -8.85 1.46 -21.43
C ARG A 373 -9.61 2.12 -20.27
N ASN A 374 -9.66 1.47 -19.11
CA ASN A 374 -10.53 1.88 -18.01
C ASN A 374 -9.73 2.42 -16.82
N ALA A 375 -10.25 3.49 -16.22
CA ALA A 375 -9.99 3.81 -14.83
C ALA A 375 -10.83 2.88 -13.96
N ASN A 376 -10.29 2.44 -12.81
CA ASN A 376 -11.11 1.73 -11.83
C ASN A 376 -10.86 2.19 -10.40
N SER A 377 -11.85 2.05 -9.52
CA SER A 377 -11.67 2.24 -8.08
C SER A 377 -12.58 1.32 -7.29
N ALA A 378 -12.18 0.95 -6.08
CA ALA A 378 -13.14 0.40 -5.13
C ALA A 378 -14.05 1.54 -4.65
N LEU A 379 -15.37 1.37 -4.72
CA LEU A 379 -16.33 2.19 -3.99
C LEU A 379 -16.74 1.40 -2.76
N ILE A 380 -16.43 1.93 -1.59
CA ILE A 380 -16.52 1.18 -0.34
C ILE A 380 -17.23 1.94 0.75
N VAL A 381 -17.87 1.17 1.63
CA VAL A 381 -18.68 1.64 2.77
C VAL A 381 -18.13 1.01 4.04
N THR A 382 -17.95 1.83 5.07
CA THR A 382 -17.40 1.38 6.35
C THR A 382 -18.38 0.47 7.09
N VAL A 383 -17.88 -0.70 7.49
CA VAL A 383 -18.51 -1.66 8.39
C VAL A 383 -17.76 -1.71 9.72
N THR A 384 -18.50 -1.94 10.80
CA THR A 384 -18.02 -1.84 12.17
C THR A 384 -18.23 -3.16 12.90
N PRO A 385 -17.59 -3.39 14.07
CA PRO A 385 -17.84 -4.57 14.88
C PRO A 385 -19.31 -4.86 15.21
N LYS A 386 -20.17 -3.84 15.20
CA LYS A 386 -21.63 -4.00 15.40
C LYS A 386 -22.34 -4.68 14.23
N ASP A 387 -21.73 -4.66 13.05
CA ASP A 387 -22.27 -5.23 11.82
C ASP A 387 -21.82 -6.70 11.63
N PHE A 388 -20.89 -7.19 12.46
CA PHE A 388 -20.28 -8.51 12.29
C PHE A 388 -21.06 -9.59 13.05
N PRO A 389 -21.40 -10.72 12.40
CA PRO A 389 -22.06 -11.82 13.09
C PRO A 389 -21.07 -12.52 14.03
N ILE A 390 -21.49 -12.74 15.28
CA ILE A 390 -20.78 -13.61 16.21
C ILE A 390 -21.32 -15.03 16.00
N MET A 391 -20.55 -15.86 15.29
CA MET A 391 -20.98 -17.21 14.92
C MET A 391 -20.78 -18.23 16.05
N GLU A 392 -19.75 -18.04 16.87
CA GLU A 392 -19.35 -18.93 17.95
C GLU A 392 -18.98 -18.10 19.19
N PRO A 393 -19.37 -18.51 20.42
CA PRO A 393 -18.92 -17.85 21.64
C PRO A 393 -17.39 -17.86 21.76
N GLY A 394 -16.80 -16.73 22.16
CA GLY A 394 -15.35 -16.59 22.28
C GLY A 394 -14.61 -16.32 20.98
N MET A 395 -15.31 -16.10 19.85
CA MET A 395 -14.72 -15.78 18.54
C MET A 395 -14.97 -14.32 18.12
N GLU A 396 -15.30 -13.45 19.06
CA GLU A 396 -15.65 -12.05 18.79
C GLU A 396 -14.51 -11.31 18.07
N ALA A 397 -13.26 -11.60 18.43
CA ALA A 397 -12.06 -11.03 17.80
C ALA A 397 -11.94 -11.34 16.30
N LEU A 398 -12.49 -12.48 15.86
CA LEU A 398 -12.44 -12.96 14.48
C LEU A 398 -13.72 -12.66 13.69
N ALA A 399 -14.75 -12.06 14.31
CA ALA A 399 -16.04 -11.82 13.66
C ALA A 399 -15.93 -11.02 12.36
N GLY A 400 -14.98 -10.06 12.28
CA GLY A 400 -14.72 -9.31 11.05
C GLY A 400 -14.13 -10.17 9.92
N VAL A 401 -13.33 -11.18 10.25
CA VAL A 401 -12.81 -12.18 9.28
C VAL A 401 -13.96 -13.00 8.71
N GLU A 402 -14.86 -13.47 9.57
CA GLU A 402 -16.03 -14.24 9.14
C GLU A 402 -17.01 -13.39 8.32
N PHE A 403 -17.19 -12.12 8.69
CA PHE A 403 -17.98 -11.18 7.89
C PHE A 403 -17.44 -11.07 6.46
N GLN A 404 -16.12 -10.97 6.27
CA GLN A 404 -15.52 -10.99 4.93
C GLN A 404 -15.81 -12.31 4.20
N ARG A 405 -15.60 -13.46 4.86
CA ARG A 405 -15.85 -14.79 4.27
C ARG A 405 -17.30 -14.97 3.83
N ILE A 406 -18.27 -14.47 4.59
CA ILE A 406 -19.70 -14.55 4.24
C ILE A 406 -19.95 -13.87 2.90
N TRP A 407 -19.48 -12.64 2.72
CA TRP A 407 -19.71 -11.86 1.50
C TRP A 407 -18.88 -12.37 0.32
N GLU A 408 -17.66 -12.85 0.55
CA GLU A 408 -16.86 -13.52 -0.48
C GLU A 408 -17.52 -14.81 -0.97
N LYS A 409 -18.13 -15.62 -0.08
CA LYS A 409 -18.88 -16.83 -0.45
C LYS A 409 -20.17 -16.52 -1.19
N LYS A 410 -20.89 -15.46 -0.80
CA LYS A 410 -22.08 -14.99 -1.52
C LYS A 410 -21.72 -14.54 -2.94
N ALA A 411 -20.64 -13.76 -3.10
CA ALA A 411 -20.13 -13.37 -4.40
C ALA A 411 -19.72 -14.58 -5.25
N TYR A 412 -19.06 -15.58 -4.67
CA TYR A 412 -18.73 -16.84 -5.37
C TYR A 412 -19.98 -17.57 -5.88
N ARG A 413 -21.05 -17.65 -5.06
CA ARG A 413 -22.31 -18.30 -5.45
C ARG A 413 -23.03 -17.55 -6.55
N ALA A 414 -23.22 -16.23 -6.38
CA ALA A 414 -23.86 -15.38 -7.38
C ALA A 414 -23.09 -15.41 -8.72
N GLY A 415 -21.76 -15.35 -8.64
CA GLY A 415 -20.88 -15.43 -9.80
C GLY A 415 -20.63 -16.85 -10.33
N ARG A 416 -21.28 -17.89 -9.80
CA ARG A 416 -21.11 -19.29 -10.24
C ARG A 416 -19.63 -19.72 -10.31
N GLY A 417 -18.83 -19.25 -9.34
CA GLY A 417 -17.39 -19.48 -9.26
C GLY A 417 -16.50 -18.51 -10.04
N LEU A 418 -17.08 -17.54 -10.74
CA LEU A 418 -16.41 -16.48 -11.51
C LEU A 418 -16.74 -15.11 -10.92
N VAL A 419 -15.95 -14.06 -11.22
CA VAL A 419 -16.22 -12.72 -10.67
C VAL A 419 -17.61 -12.22 -11.13
N PRO A 420 -18.53 -11.87 -10.22
CA PRO A 420 -19.83 -11.32 -10.59
C PRO A 420 -19.65 -9.89 -11.13
N VAL A 421 -20.25 -9.59 -12.26
CA VAL A 421 -20.23 -8.28 -12.93
C VAL A 421 -21.65 -7.81 -13.18
N GLN A 422 -21.91 -6.51 -13.02
CA GLN A 422 -23.22 -5.91 -13.22
C GLN A 422 -23.07 -4.48 -13.73
N LEU A 423 -24.00 -4.03 -14.58
CA LEU A 423 -24.10 -2.63 -14.97
C LEU A 423 -24.78 -1.81 -13.87
N TYR A 424 -24.36 -0.56 -13.69
CA TYR A 424 -24.89 0.32 -12.65
C TYR A 424 -26.42 0.50 -12.73
N GLY A 425 -26.98 0.66 -13.93
CA GLY A 425 -28.42 0.76 -14.14
C GLY A 425 -29.16 -0.50 -13.66
N ASP A 426 -28.60 -1.68 -13.88
CA ASP A 426 -29.21 -2.94 -13.44
C ASP A 426 -29.04 -3.19 -11.94
N LEU A 427 -27.95 -2.70 -11.33
CA LEU A 427 -27.81 -2.66 -9.87
C LEU A 427 -28.96 -1.86 -9.25
N CYS A 428 -29.24 -0.66 -9.79
CA CYS A 428 -30.31 0.22 -9.31
C CYS A 428 -31.70 -0.42 -9.42
N ASN A 429 -31.91 -1.25 -10.43
CA ASN A 429 -33.16 -1.97 -10.69
C ASN A 429 -33.22 -3.34 -10.02
N ASN A 430 -32.20 -3.73 -9.24
CA ASN A 430 -32.07 -5.02 -8.58
C ASN A 430 -32.30 -6.22 -9.52
N ARG A 431 -31.63 -6.22 -10.68
CA ARG A 431 -31.72 -7.31 -11.67
C ARG A 431 -30.35 -7.67 -12.25
N GLU A 432 -30.14 -8.91 -12.66
CA GLU A 432 -28.93 -9.31 -13.39
C GLU A 432 -28.87 -8.59 -14.75
N SER A 433 -27.68 -8.15 -15.15
CA SER A 433 -27.45 -7.60 -16.49
C SER A 433 -27.56 -8.70 -17.55
N ALA A 434 -28.27 -8.44 -18.64
CA ALA A 434 -28.42 -9.41 -19.73
C ALA A 434 -27.21 -9.43 -20.68
N THR A 435 -26.58 -8.26 -20.89
CA THR A 435 -25.42 -8.08 -21.76
C THR A 435 -24.46 -7.06 -21.16
N ILE A 436 -23.22 -7.04 -21.64
CA ILE A 436 -22.30 -5.93 -21.41
C ILE A 436 -22.70 -4.75 -22.31
N GLY A 437 -22.54 -3.52 -21.80
CA GLY A 437 -22.77 -2.27 -22.54
C GLY A 437 -21.55 -1.81 -23.35
N HIS A 438 -21.46 -0.50 -23.59
CA HIS A 438 -20.34 0.12 -24.31
C HIS A 438 -19.05 0.20 -23.47
N ILE A 439 -19.16 0.18 -22.14
CA ILE A 439 -18.01 0.07 -21.24
C ILE A 439 -17.69 -1.41 -21.05
N ILE A 440 -16.59 -1.85 -21.65
CA ILE A 440 -16.16 -3.25 -21.57
C ILE A 440 -15.34 -3.44 -20.28
N PRO A 441 -15.67 -4.44 -19.43
CA PRO A 441 -14.89 -4.75 -18.23
C PRO A 441 -13.43 -5.03 -18.55
N ASN A 442 -12.51 -4.36 -17.86
CA ASN A 442 -11.07 -4.60 -17.97
C ASN A 442 -10.58 -5.37 -16.75
N LEU A 443 -10.81 -6.69 -16.77
CA LEU A 443 -10.62 -7.55 -15.61
C LEU A 443 -9.57 -8.64 -15.88
N LYS A 444 -8.71 -8.91 -14.89
CA LYS A 444 -7.88 -10.12 -14.84
C LYS A 444 -8.57 -11.20 -14.01
N GLY A 445 -8.96 -12.28 -14.67
CA GLY A 445 -9.83 -13.32 -14.14
C GLY A 445 -11.03 -13.55 -15.05
N LYS A 446 -11.67 -14.70 -14.92
CA LYS A 446 -12.96 -14.96 -15.58
C LYS A 446 -14.09 -14.27 -14.80
N TYR A 447 -15.08 -13.78 -15.52
CA TYR A 447 -16.26 -13.13 -14.94
C TYR A 447 -17.55 -13.67 -15.54
N THR A 448 -18.66 -13.41 -14.86
CA THR A 448 -20.02 -13.63 -15.35
C THR A 448 -20.89 -12.45 -14.98
N LEU A 449 -21.95 -12.21 -15.74
CA LEU A 449 -23.03 -11.34 -15.27
C LEU A 449 -23.73 -12.02 -14.09
N ALA A 450 -24.05 -11.23 -13.07
CA ALA A 450 -24.75 -11.66 -11.85
C ALA A 450 -25.29 -10.44 -11.08
N ASN A 451 -26.20 -10.64 -10.13
CA ASN A 451 -26.75 -9.56 -9.32
C ASN A 451 -25.87 -9.25 -8.09
N LEU A 452 -25.20 -8.09 -8.07
CA LEU A 452 -24.35 -7.67 -6.94
C LEU A 452 -25.14 -7.27 -5.69
N ASN A 453 -26.45 -7.01 -5.80
CA ASN A 453 -27.30 -6.81 -4.61
C ASN A 453 -27.27 -8.03 -3.67
N GLU A 454 -27.05 -9.23 -4.20
CA GLU A 454 -26.95 -10.47 -3.40
C GLU A 454 -25.55 -10.65 -2.77
N CYS A 455 -24.59 -9.84 -3.19
CA CYS A 455 -23.17 -9.97 -2.85
C CYS A 455 -22.73 -9.04 -1.70
N LEU A 456 -23.58 -8.12 -1.25
CA LEU A 456 -23.29 -7.15 -0.20
C LEU A 456 -24.51 -6.95 0.72
N PRO A 457 -24.35 -6.41 1.95
CA PRO A 457 -25.48 -6.01 2.77
C PRO A 457 -26.30 -4.92 2.08
N ASP A 458 -27.62 -4.94 2.24
CA ASP A 458 -28.54 -3.96 1.61
C ASP A 458 -28.11 -2.51 1.87
N TYR A 459 -27.78 -2.18 3.13
CA TYR A 459 -27.33 -0.83 3.49
C TYR A 459 -26.03 -0.41 2.79
N VAL A 460 -25.16 -1.36 2.41
CA VAL A 460 -23.95 -1.06 1.61
C VAL A 460 -24.37 -0.75 0.18
N THR A 461 -25.19 -1.61 -0.42
CA THR A 461 -25.62 -1.43 -1.82
C THR A 461 -26.42 -0.16 -2.04
N GLU A 462 -27.36 0.16 -1.15
CA GLU A 462 -28.12 1.42 -1.15
C GLU A 462 -27.18 2.64 -1.08
N THR A 463 -26.19 2.58 -0.18
CA THR A 463 -25.19 3.65 0.00
C THR A 463 -24.32 3.82 -1.25
N LEU A 464 -23.95 2.71 -1.92
CA LEU A 464 -23.19 2.74 -3.18
C LEU A 464 -23.99 3.41 -4.30
N ILE A 465 -25.27 3.06 -4.44
CA ILE A 465 -26.18 3.63 -5.46
C ILE A 465 -26.31 5.15 -5.26
N GLU A 466 -26.60 5.61 -4.04
CA GLU A 466 -26.71 7.04 -3.74
C GLU A 466 -25.37 7.78 -3.98
N GLY A 467 -24.25 7.11 -3.65
CA GLY A 467 -22.90 7.58 -3.91
C GLY A 467 -22.59 7.81 -5.38
N ILE A 468 -22.78 6.78 -6.22
CA ILE A 468 -22.50 6.84 -7.66
C ILE A 468 -23.32 7.96 -8.30
N LYS A 469 -24.63 8.03 -8.00
CA LYS A 469 -25.51 9.10 -8.46
C LYS A 469 -25.01 10.49 -8.07
N THR A 470 -24.45 10.63 -6.86
CA THR A 470 -23.92 11.91 -6.39
C THR A 470 -22.58 12.25 -7.05
N PHE A 471 -21.72 11.25 -7.27
CA PHE A 471 -20.42 11.42 -7.89
C PHE A 471 -20.51 11.87 -9.36
N ASP A 472 -21.61 11.61 -10.05
CA ASP A 472 -21.90 12.15 -11.38
C ASP A 472 -21.89 13.69 -11.43
N ARG A 473 -22.25 14.35 -10.33
CA ARG A 473 -22.19 15.82 -10.22
C ARG A 473 -20.75 16.34 -10.12
N ILE A 474 -19.80 15.49 -9.72
CA ILE A 474 -18.39 15.82 -9.56
C ILE A 474 -17.62 15.44 -10.83
N ILE A 475 -17.91 14.26 -11.38
CA ILE A 475 -17.37 13.74 -12.63
C ILE A 475 -18.57 13.41 -13.54
N PRO A 476 -19.01 14.34 -14.39
CA PRO A 476 -20.08 14.07 -15.35
C PRO A 476 -19.85 12.80 -16.15
N GLY A 477 -20.85 11.91 -16.15
CA GLY A 477 -20.83 10.58 -16.76
C GLY A 477 -20.39 9.46 -15.81
N TYR A 478 -20.20 9.74 -14.52
CA TYR A 478 -19.85 8.71 -13.53
C TYR A 478 -21.03 7.78 -13.21
N ALA A 479 -22.27 8.27 -13.32
CA ALA A 479 -23.48 7.47 -13.12
C ALA A 479 -24.08 6.97 -14.44
N ASP A 480 -23.24 6.76 -15.46
CA ASP A 480 -23.63 6.08 -16.69
C ASP A 480 -24.30 4.73 -16.34
N GLU A 481 -25.48 4.45 -16.92
CA GLU A 481 -26.23 3.22 -16.64
C GLU A 481 -25.43 1.97 -17.03
N GLU A 482 -24.48 2.10 -17.96
CA GLU A 482 -23.60 1.03 -18.42
C GLU A 482 -22.22 1.05 -17.74
N ALA A 483 -22.02 1.86 -16.69
CA ALA A 483 -20.83 1.77 -15.86
C ALA A 483 -20.71 0.38 -15.24
N VAL A 484 -19.52 -0.22 -15.33
CA VAL A 484 -19.28 -1.61 -14.92
C VAL A 484 -18.96 -1.67 -13.45
N LEU A 485 -19.65 -2.56 -12.73
CA LEU A 485 -19.40 -2.91 -11.34
C LEU A 485 -18.95 -4.37 -11.25
N SER A 486 -17.88 -4.63 -10.51
CA SER A 486 -17.20 -5.93 -10.50
C SER A 486 -16.91 -6.39 -9.07
N GLY A 487 -17.32 -7.62 -8.78
CA GLY A 487 -16.95 -8.39 -7.59
C GLY A 487 -17.29 -7.73 -6.26
N VAL A 488 -16.70 -8.27 -5.18
CA VAL A 488 -16.72 -7.65 -3.85
C VAL A 488 -15.31 -7.30 -3.40
N GLU A 489 -15.11 -6.06 -2.99
CA GLU A 489 -13.88 -5.57 -2.38
C GLU A 489 -14.02 -5.66 -0.86
N THR A 490 -13.66 -6.79 -0.26
CA THR A 490 -13.89 -7.06 1.18
C THR A 490 -12.65 -6.82 2.05
N ARG A 491 -11.48 -6.66 1.43
CA ARG A 491 -10.17 -6.72 2.10
C ARG A 491 -9.40 -5.39 1.99
N THR A 492 -10.05 -4.31 2.42
CA THR A 492 -9.52 -2.93 2.30
C THR A 492 -8.54 -2.54 3.41
N SER A 493 -8.62 -3.20 4.56
CA SER A 493 -7.69 -3.12 5.68
C SER A 493 -7.94 -4.29 6.63
N SER A 494 -7.08 -4.49 7.64
CA SER A 494 -7.27 -5.59 8.58
C SER A 494 -8.60 -5.51 9.35
N PRO A 495 -9.35 -6.63 9.45
CA PRO A 495 -10.60 -6.73 10.20
C PRO A 495 -10.38 -6.82 11.72
N LEU A 496 -9.13 -6.91 12.16
CA LEU A 496 -8.75 -6.94 13.56
C LEU A 496 -7.44 -6.15 13.77
N ARG A 497 -7.09 -5.97 15.04
CA ARG A 497 -5.80 -5.46 15.48
C ARG A 497 -5.17 -6.51 16.39
N ILE A 498 -3.91 -6.83 16.10
CA ILE A 498 -3.06 -7.58 17.03
C ILE A 498 -2.43 -6.52 17.93
N GLU A 499 -2.84 -6.46 19.19
CA GLU A 499 -2.44 -5.35 20.07
C GLU A 499 -0.92 -5.37 20.33
N ARG A 500 -0.30 -4.19 20.31
CA ARG A 500 1.10 -3.99 20.71
C ARG A 500 1.25 -2.71 21.52
N ASN A 501 2.24 -2.68 22.40
CA ASN A 501 2.60 -1.54 23.25
C ASN A 501 3.45 -0.49 22.50
N ASP A 502 3.89 0.57 23.19
CA ASP A 502 4.73 1.63 22.63
C ASP A 502 6.15 1.16 22.24
N HIS A 503 6.57 -0.01 22.73
CA HIS A 503 7.81 -0.70 22.33
C HIS A 503 7.59 -1.69 21.17
N PHE A 504 6.42 -1.64 20.54
CA PHE A 504 6.03 -2.49 19.40
C PHE A 504 5.89 -3.98 19.73
N GLU A 505 5.94 -4.37 21.00
CA GLU A 505 5.73 -5.75 21.44
C GLU A 505 4.26 -6.05 21.76
N ALA A 506 3.82 -7.26 21.47
CA ALA A 506 2.53 -7.79 21.90
C ALA A 506 2.49 -8.05 23.42
N ASP A 507 1.36 -8.54 23.92
CA ASP A 507 1.22 -9.02 25.30
C ASP A 507 2.08 -10.26 25.61
N ILE A 508 2.45 -11.00 24.56
CA ILE A 508 3.49 -12.05 24.62
C ILE A 508 4.84 -11.44 24.25
N THR A 509 5.79 -11.49 25.18
CA THR A 509 7.12 -10.87 25.00
C THR A 509 7.89 -11.50 23.85
N GLY A 510 8.58 -10.68 23.05
CA GLY A 510 9.35 -11.11 21.89
C GLY A 510 8.53 -11.23 20.60
N ILE A 511 7.20 -11.03 20.64
CA ILE A 511 6.36 -10.95 19.45
C ILE A 511 6.13 -9.49 19.07
N TYR A 512 6.38 -9.14 17.81
CA TYR A 512 6.26 -7.78 17.27
C TYR A 512 5.23 -7.74 16.14
N PRO A 513 3.95 -7.42 16.42
CA PRO A 513 2.94 -7.23 15.40
C PRO A 513 3.32 -6.08 14.46
N CYS A 514 3.24 -6.29 13.14
CA CYS A 514 3.77 -5.33 12.16
C CYS A 514 2.87 -5.20 10.91
N GLY A 515 2.78 -3.97 10.39
CA GLY A 515 2.16 -3.69 9.11
C GLY A 515 0.63 -3.79 9.12
N GLU A 516 0.07 -4.07 7.94
CA GLU A 516 -1.38 -3.97 7.72
C GLU A 516 -2.16 -5.08 8.42
N GLY A 517 -1.65 -6.32 8.42
CA GLY A 517 -2.27 -7.46 9.11
C GLY A 517 -2.48 -7.22 10.59
N ALA A 518 -1.49 -6.61 11.25
CA ALA A 518 -1.57 -6.21 12.65
C ALA A 518 -2.49 -5.00 12.90
N GLY A 519 -2.92 -4.28 11.86
CA GLY A 519 -3.81 -3.12 11.97
C GLY A 519 -3.11 -1.78 12.24
N TYR A 520 -1.82 -1.65 11.87
CA TYR A 520 -0.98 -0.45 12.07
C TYR A 520 -0.55 0.25 10.77
N ALA A 521 -0.91 -0.28 9.61
CA ALA A 521 -0.68 0.31 8.30
C ALA A 521 -1.91 0.15 7.39
N GLY A 522 -1.92 0.82 6.24
CA GLY A 522 -3.03 0.75 5.26
C GLY A 522 -2.59 0.99 3.82
N GLY A 523 -1.37 0.57 3.49
CA GLY A 523 -0.76 0.74 2.17
C GLY A 523 0.76 0.54 2.20
N ILE A 524 1.35 0.35 1.01
CA ILE A 524 2.75 -0.05 0.81
C ILE A 524 3.74 0.78 1.65
N THR A 525 3.73 2.11 1.48
CA THR A 525 4.65 3.01 2.18
C THR A 525 4.45 2.97 3.69
N SER A 526 3.20 3.00 4.17
CA SER A 526 2.93 2.95 5.61
C SER A 526 3.34 1.62 6.25
N ALA A 527 3.20 0.50 5.54
CA ALA A 527 3.61 -0.81 5.98
C ALA A 527 5.14 -0.92 6.04
N ALA A 528 5.83 -0.46 4.99
CA ALA A 528 7.30 -0.38 4.96
C ALA A 528 7.85 0.50 6.11
N MET A 529 7.25 1.67 6.35
CA MET A 529 7.60 2.53 7.48
C MET A 529 7.38 1.84 8.83
N ASP A 530 6.31 1.06 8.98
CA ASP A 530 6.08 0.28 10.20
C ASP A 530 7.12 -0.82 10.40
N GLY A 531 7.57 -1.47 9.31
CA GLY A 531 8.69 -2.41 9.32
C GLY A 531 9.99 -1.76 9.81
N ILE A 532 10.30 -0.55 9.36
CA ILE A 532 11.46 0.23 9.85
C ILE A 532 11.31 0.53 11.35
N LYS A 533 10.12 0.91 11.83
CA LYS A 533 9.90 1.18 13.26
C LYS A 533 10.05 -0.07 14.14
N VAL A 534 9.61 -1.23 13.66
CA VAL A 534 9.81 -2.49 14.37
C VAL A 534 11.29 -2.87 14.41
N PHE A 535 12.03 -2.64 13.31
CA PHE A 535 13.50 -2.76 13.34
C PHE A 535 14.14 -1.86 14.41
N GLU A 536 13.73 -0.60 14.51
CA GLU A 536 14.25 0.34 15.51
C GLU A 536 13.96 -0.13 16.94
N ALA A 537 12.76 -0.64 17.20
CA ALA A 537 12.38 -1.20 18.49
C ALA A 537 13.29 -2.40 18.85
N ILE A 538 13.46 -3.35 17.93
CA ILE A 538 14.36 -4.50 18.10
C ILE A 538 15.80 -4.02 18.33
N GLY A 539 16.30 -3.11 17.51
CA GLY A 539 17.66 -2.57 17.59
C GLY A 539 17.93 -1.71 18.83
N SER A 540 16.89 -1.16 19.45
CA SER A 540 16.98 -0.44 20.73
C SER A 540 17.05 -1.39 21.93
N THR A 541 16.57 -2.63 21.78
CA THR A 541 16.58 -3.63 22.86
C THR A 541 17.76 -4.58 22.74
N PHE A 542 18.01 -5.12 21.55
CA PHE A 542 18.90 -6.25 21.32
C PHE A 542 20.21 -5.86 20.63
N SER A 543 21.31 -6.48 21.04
CA SER A 543 22.60 -6.46 20.37
C SER A 543 22.75 -7.67 19.44
N ASN A 544 23.30 -7.45 18.25
CA ASN A 544 23.58 -8.51 17.26
C ASN A 544 24.83 -9.36 17.57
N LYS A 545 25.59 -9.03 18.62
CA LYS A 545 26.87 -9.69 18.96
C LYS A 545 26.73 -11.16 19.42
N GLY A 546 25.56 -11.54 19.91
CA GLY A 546 25.28 -12.89 20.41
C GLY A 546 24.83 -13.90 19.36
N ILE A 547 24.62 -13.46 18.11
CA ILE A 547 24.10 -14.32 17.04
C ILE A 547 25.21 -15.28 16.60
N CYS A 548 25.09 -16.56 16.98
CA CYS A 548 26.03 -17.59 16.59
C CYS A 548 26.03 -17.78 15.05
N ILE A 549 27.23 -17.97 14.47
CA ILE A 549 27.44 -17.92 13.01
C ILE A 549 26.82 -19.09 12.26
#